data_AF-A0A317VKE0-F1
#
_entry.id   AF-A0A317VKE0-F1
#
_cell.length_a   1.000
_cell.length_b   1.000
_cell.length_c   1.000
_cell.angle_alpha   90.00
_cell.angle_beta   90.00
_cell.angle_gamma   90.00
#
_symmetry.space_group_name_H-M   'P 1'
#
loop_
_entity.id
_entity.type
_entity.pdbx_description
1 polymer ?
#
loop_
_entity_poly.entity_id
_entity_poly.type
_entity_poly.pdbx_seq_one_letter_code
_entity_poly.pdbx_strand_id
1 'polypeptide(L)' 'MASPDLEAATALKVQGNKAFAEHEWPTAIDFYTRAIEKYDKEPSFFSNRAQVGGATVG' A
#
# COMPACT_ATOMS: atom_id res chain seq x y z
N MET A 1 -21.81 1.32 -3.19
CA MET A 1 -20.86 2.34 -3.72
C MET A 1 -19.66 2.29 -2.81
N ALA A 2 -18.46 2.10 -3.36
CA ALA A 2 -17.24 2.30 -2.57
C ALA A 2 -17.25 3.74 -2.06
N SER A 3 -16.90 3.96 -0.80
CA SER A 3 -16.68 5.31 -0.29
C SER A 3 -15.53 5.97 -1.06
N PRO A 4 -15.54 7.29 -1.29
CA PRO A 4 -14.48 7.99 -2.01
C PRO A 4 -13.09 7.75 -1.37
N ASP A 5 -13.03 7.53 -0.06
CA ASP A 5 -11.81 7.16 0.66
C ASP A 5 -11.27 5.77 0.26
N LEU A 6 -12.16 4.81 -0.04
CA LEU A 6 -11.77 3.48 -0.52
C LEU A 6 -11.19 3.55 -1.94
N GLU A 7 -11.77 4.37 -2.81
CA GLU A 7 -11.23 4.59 -4.16
C GLU A 7 -9.85 5.26 -4.12
N ALA A 8 -9.69 6.30 -3.30
CA ALA A 8 -8.41 6.97 -3.10
C ALA A 8 -7.35 6.03 -2.50
N ALA A 9 -7.71 5.24 -1.48
CA ALA A 9 -6.82 4.26 -0.88
C ALA A 9 -6.44 3.14 -1.88
N THR A 10 -7.38 2.72 -2.73
CA THR A 10 -7.10 1.73 -3.78
C THR A 10 -6.12 2.27 -4.82
N ALA A 11 -6.24 3.54 -5.21
CA ALA A 11 -5.27 4.19 -6.10
C ALA A 11 -3.87 4.24 -5.49
N LEU A 12 -3.76 4.59 -4.21
CA LEU A 12 -2.49 4.57 -3.46
C LEU A 12 -1.89 3.17 -3.41
N LYS A 13 -2.69 2.12 -3.13
CA LYS A 13 -2.23 0.72 -3.21
C LYS A 13 -1.66 0.40 -4.59
N VAL A 14 -2.32 0.80 -5.68
CA VAL A 14 -1.83 0.55 -7.04
C VAL A 14 -0.47 1.22 -7.28
N GLN A 15 -0.26 2.43 -6.76
CA GLN A 15 1.04 3.09 -6.79
C GLN A 15 2.09 2.35 -5.96
N GLY A 16 1.72 1.86 -4.78
CA GLY A 16 2.58 1.01 -3.94
C GLY A 16 2.98 -0.28 -4.64
N ASN A 17 2.06 -0.95 -5.34
CA ASN A 17 2.34 -2.15 -6.12
C ASN A 17 3.32 -1.88 -7.25
N LYS A 18 3.21 -0.72 -7.91
CA LYS A 18 4.15 -0.31 -8.94
C LYS A 18 5.55 -0.09 -8.35
N ALA A 19 5.66 0.68 -7.27
CA ALA A 19 6.94 0.89 -6.59
C ALA A 19 7.56 -0.43 -6.09
N PHE A 20 6.73 -1.36 -5.59
CA PHE A 20 7.16 -2.69 -5.18
C PHE A 20 7.75 -3.50 -6.37
N ALA A 21 7.12 -3.44 -7.54
CA ALA A 21 7.65 -4.08 -8.75
C ALA A 21 8.96 -3.44 -9.26
N GLU A 22 9.18 -2.16 -8.96
CA GLU A 22 10.42 -1.43 -9.26
C GLU A 22 11.51 -1.61 -8.18
N HIS A 23 11.25 -2.45 -7.15
CA HIS A 23 12.11 -2.63 -5.96
C HIS A 23 12.34 -1.34 -5.15
N GLU A 24 11.47 -0.34 -5.34
CA GLU A 24 11.46 0.91 -4.58
C GLU A 24 10.72 0.70 -3.26
N TRP A 25 11.29 -0.16 -2.41
CA TRP A 25 10.72 -0.59 -1.13
C TRP A 25 10.26 0.57 -0.21
N PRO A 26 11.07 1.62 0.06
CA PRO A 26 10.62 2.72 0.92
C PRO A 26 9.43 3.47 0.32
N THR A 27 9.42 3.65 -1.01
CA THR A 27 8.32 4.30 -1.74
C THR A 27 7.05 3.47 -1.70
N ALA A 28 7.16 2.14 -1.84
CA ALA A 28 6.01 1.24 -1.71
C ALA A 28 5.40 1.28 -0.31
N ILE A 29 6.25 1.31 0.74
CA ILE A 29 5.80 1.43 2.14
C ILE A 29 5.04 2.74 2.37
N ASP A 30 5.51 3.86 1.83
CA ASP A 30 4.82 5.16 1.93
C ASP A 30 3.41 5.08 1.33
N PHE A 31 3.30 4.57 0.10
CA PHE A 31 2.03 4.44 -0.60
C PHE A 31 1.04 3.54 0.15
N TYR A 32 1.48 2.38 0.66
CA TYR A 32 0.59 1.52 1.44
C TYR A 32 0.22 2.15 2.79
N THR A 33 1.13 2.89 3.43
CA THR A 33 0.83 3.61 4.68
C THR A 33 -0.24 4.66 4.46
N ARG A 34 -0.12 5.46 3.41
CA ARG A 34 -1.13 6.47 3.05
C ARG A 34 -2.47 5.83 2.65
N ALA A 35 -2.46 4.65 2.03
CA ALA A 35 -3.68 3.89 1.75
C ALA A 35 -4.39 3.46 3.04
N ILE A 36 -3.64 2.98 4.03
CA ILE A 36 -4.15 2.61 5.36
C ILE A 36 -4.70 3.84 6.10
N GLU A 37 -3.98 4.96 6.08
CA GLU A 37 -4.43 6.21 6.72
C GLU A 37 -5.74 6.73 6.10
N LYS A 38 -5.96 6.48 4.81
CA LYS A 38 -7.20 6.83 4.13
C LYS A 38 -8.33 5.84 4.40
N TYR A 39 -8.01 4.55 4.44
CA TYR A 39 -9.00 3.50 4.63
C TYR A 39 -8.37 2.29 5.33
N ASP A 40 -8.48 2.26 6.66
CA ASP A 40 -7.91 1.21 7.52
C ASP A 40 -8.75 -0.07 7.54
N LYS A 41 -9.93 -0.07 6.90
CA LYS A 41 -10.86 -1.19 6.89
C LYS A 41 -10.55 -2.24 5.83
N GLU A 42 -9.58 -1.98 4.94
CA GLU A 42 -9.15 -2.93 3.91
C GLU A 42 -7.88 -3.68 4.37
N PRO A 43 -7.99 -4.97 4.73
CA PRO A 43 -6.85 -5.74 5.22
C PRO A 43 -5.74 -5.90 4.17
N SER A 44 -6.09 -5.84 2.88
CA SER A 44 -5.11 -5.97 1.79
C SER A 44 -3.99 -4.93 1.85
N PHE A 45 -4.25 -3.72 2.37
CA PHE A 45 -3.21 -2.68 2.46
C PHE A 45 -2.12 -3.03 3.49
N PHE A 46 -2.51 -3.61 4.62
CA PHE A 46 -1.58 -4.07 5.65
C PHE A 46 -0.73 -5.24 5.16
N SER A 47 -1.35 -6.22 4.50
CA SER A 47 -0.65 -7.38 3.93
C SER A 47 0.41 -6.97 2.91
N ASN A 48 0.08 -6.05 2.00
CA ASN A 48 1.04 -5.55 1.01
C ASN A 48 2.20 -4.78 1.67
N ARG A 49 1.92 -3.93 2.67
CA ARG A 49 2.96 -3.23 3.44
C ARG A 49 3.91 -4.19 4.16
N ALA A 50 3.35 -5.22 4.80
CA ALA A 50 4.14 -6.23 5.52
C ALA A 50 5.04 -7.02 4.57
N GLN A 51 4.56 -7.31 3.36
CA GLN A 51 5.35 -8.00 2.33
C GLN A 51 6.57 -7.19 1.90
N VAL A 52 6.46 -5.85 1.81
CA VAL A 52 7.62 -4.98 1.52
C VAL A 52 8.62 -4.98 2.67
N GLY A 53 8.16 -4.89 3.91
CA GLY A 53 9.04 -4.92 5.09
C GLY A 53 9.78 -6.25 5.25
N GLY A 54 9.22 -7.35 4.76
CA GLY A 54 9.92 -8.65 4.69
C GLY A 54 10.99 -8.72 3.60
N ALA A 55 10.83 -7.98 2.49
CA ALA A 55 11.78 -7.97 1.37
C ALA A 55 13.06 -7.16 1.65
N THR A 56 13.01 -6.19 2.57
CA THR A 56 14.18 -5.38 2.96
C THR A 56 15.05 -6.02 4.05
N VAL A 57 14.56 -7.07 4.71
CA VAL A 57 15.23 -7.75 5.84
C VAL A 57 15.84 -9.11 5.43
N GLY A 58 15.74 -9.48 4.15
CA GLY A 58 16.30 -10.73 3.59
C GLY A 58 17.71 -10.61 3.04
#